data_AF-A0A3S1B0W0-F1
#
_entry.id   AF-A0A3S1B0W0-F1
#
_cell.length_a   1.000
_cell.length_b   1.000
_cell.length_c   1.000
_cell.angle_alpha   90.00
_cell.angle_beta   90.00
_cell.angle_gamma   90.00
#
_symmetry.space_group_name_H-M   'P 1'
#
loop_
_entity.id
_entity.type
_entity.pdbx_description
1 polymer ?
#
loop_
_entity_poly.entity_id
_entity_poly.type
_entity_poly.pdbx_seq_one_letter_code
_entity_poly.pdbx_strand_id
1 'polypeptide(L)'
;MAAEEGSRTPQTSQIVIIPQLERSVRWFDGQADHQDLERFLDEVEAAWARRPDQADPEKAAYLLSHLGNDVRDELRCQGVGQDDKTALLEALQETYGDRRSLSHLSLAFHSARQEGYEGVRQYSTRLHTAFMDLNRQQRRHNLAELDEACLRNQFIEGLHDEHLRINLKQLMSLHPHSSFQELRKTVLSWTPHKYDGVDLACSRISSDHVREKADHGAMNTFSRTDLEELLAKQEETLKAVIREQAEIISSLTETYRFILF
;
A
#
# COMPACT_ATOMS: atom_id res chain seq x y z
N MET A 1 81.92 4.73 4.90
CA MET A 1 80.61 4.26 5.37
C MET A 1 79.57 5.22 4.84
N ALA A 2 78.93 4.84 3.73
CA ALA A 2 77.91 5.61 3.02
C ALA A 2 76.93 4.60 2.40
N ALA A 3 75.68 5.06 2.27
CA ALA A 3 74.44 4.30 2.16
C ALA A 3 74.27 3.49 0.86
N GLU A 4 73.61 2.34 0.97
CA GLU A 4 72.89 1.72 -0.16
C GLU A 4 71.39 1.73 0.14
N GLU A 5 70.69 2.40 -0.77
CA GLU A 5 69.25 2.60 -0.80
C GLU A 5 68.54 1.30 -1.11
N GLY A 6 67.78 0.78 -0.15
CA GLY A 6 66.81 -0.29 -0.40
C GLY A 6 65.63 0.25 -1.20
N SER A 7 65.62 -0.01 -2.50
CA SER A 7 64.47 0.28 -3.36
C SER A 7 63.27 -0.57 -2.92
N ARG A 8 62.31 0.03 -2.21
CA ARG A 8 60.97 -0.53 -2.04
C ARG A 8 60.24 -0.36 -3.37
N THR A 9 60.05 -1.48 -4.07
CA THR A 9 59.08 -1.56 -5.16
C THR A 9 57.69 -1.23 -4.62
N PRO A 10 56.91 -0.36 -5.30
CA PRO A 10 55.54 -0.08 -4.88
C PRO A 10 54.69 -1.32 -5.16
N GLN A 11 54.13 -1.90 -4.11
CA GLN A 11 53.13 -2.97 -4.22
C GLN A 11 51.90 -2.38 -4.91
N THR A 12 51.67 -2.74 -6.16
CA THR A 12 50.46 -2.41 -6.90
C THR A 12 49.30 -3.17 -6.25
N SER A 13 48.55 -2.48 -5.40
CA SER A 13 47.31 -3.02 -4.84
C SER A 13 46.33 -3.26 -5.98
N GLN A 14 46.14 -4.53 -6.36
CA GLN A 14 45.16 -4.94 -7.35
C GLN A 14 43.77 -4.80 -6.70
N ILE A 15 43.07 -3.71 -7.02
CA ILE A 15 41.68 -3.50 -6.64
C ILE A 15 40.83 -4.46 -7.48
N VAL A 16 40.40 -5.57 -6.89
CA VAL A 16 39.38 -6.44 -7.46
C VAL A 16 38.04 -5.75 -7.24
N ILE A 17 37.52 -5.09 -8.27
CA ILE A 17 36.13 -4.64 -8.29
C ILE A 17 35.29 -5.90 -8.44
N ILE A 18 34.76 -6.41 -7.33
CA ILE A 18 33.70 -7.41 -7.36
C ILE A 18 32.45 -6.64 -7.82
N PRO A 19 31.92 -6.89 -9.03
CA PRO A 19 30.67 -6.25 -9.43
C PRO A 19 29.63 -6.63 -8.38
N GLN A 20 29.00 -5.61 -7.79
CA GLN A 20 27.91 -5.76 -6.84
C GLN A 20 26.94 -6.76 -7.44
N LEU A 21 26.79 -7.91 -6.78
CA LEU A 21 25.90 -8.99 -7.17
C LEU A 21 24.60 -8.37 -7.68
N GLU A 22 24.37 -8.43 -9.00
CA GLU A 22 23.14 -7.91 -9.57
C GLU A 22 22.03 -8.61 -8.80
N ARG A 23 21.26 -7.87 -8.01
CA ARG A 23 20.06 -8.40 -7.37
C ARG A 23 19.20 -8.89 -8.52
N SER A 24 19.25 -10.20 -8.78
CA SER A 24 18.43 -10.86 -9.77
C SER A 24 17.00 -10.50 -9.42
N VAL A 25 16.32 -9.85 -10.36
CA VAL A 25 14.88 -9.62 -10.24
C VAL A 25 14.25 -10.98 -9.98
N ARG A 26 13.28 -11.03 -9.07
CA ARG A 26 12.63 -12.29 -8.76
C ARG A 26 11.93 -12.88 -9.98
N TRP A 27 11.69 -14.17 -9.93
CA TRP A 27 10.81 -14.84 -10.88
C TRP A 27 9.34 -14.59 -10.53
N PHE A 28 8.50 -14.32 -11.53
CA PHE A 28 7.05 -14.16 -11.36
C PHE A 28 6.29 -15.25 -12.14
N ASP A 29 5.51 -16.07 -11.44
CA ASP A 29 4.80 -17.23 -12.01
C ASP A 29 3.27 -17.03 -12.13
N GLY A 30 2.75 -15.88 -11.71
CA GLY A 30 1.32 -15.55 -11.79
C GLY A 30 0.41 -16.28 -10.80
N GLN A 31 0.96 -17.04 -9.85
CA GLN A 31 0.17 -17.79 -8.86
C GLN A 31 -0.10 -17.00 -7.58
N ALA A 32 0.67 -15.94 -7.36
CA ALA A 32 0.63 -15.14 -6.14
C ALA A 32 -0.42 -14.02 -6.18
N ASP A 33 -0.55 -13.31 -5.06
CA ASP A 33 -1.45 -12.16 -4.96
C ASP A 33 -0.99 -10.98 -5.84
N HIS A 34 -1.86 -9.98 -5.98
CA HIS A 34 -1.52 -8.77 -6.73
C HIS A 34 -0.34 -8.02 -6.11
N GLN A 35 -0.08 -8.15 -4.80
CA GLN A 35 1.05 -7.49 -4.14
C GLN A 35 2.39 -8.06 -4.63
N ASP A 36 2.44 -9.35 -4.96
CA ASP A 36 3.64 -9.99 -5.50
C ASP A 36 3.96 -9.53 -6.92
N LEU A 37 2.95 -9.32 -7.77
CA LEU A 37 3.14 -8.68 -9.09
C LEU A 37 3.74 -7.28 -8.90
N GLU A 38 3.13 -6.46 -8.05
CA GLU A 38 3.55 -5.08 -7.82
C GLU A 38 5.00 -5.01 -7.31
N ARG A 39 5.33 -5.87 -6.35
CA ARG A 39 6.67 -5.96 -5.78
C ARG A 39 7.67 -6.51 -6.81
N PHE A 40 7.24 -7.26 -7.83
CA PHE A 40 8.06 -7.69 -8.97
C PHE A 40 8.27 -6.54 -9.97
N LEU A 41 7.21 -5.81 -10.32
CA LEU A 41 7.30 -4.66 -11.22
C LEU A 41 8.22 -3.57 -10.66
N ASP A 42 8.13 -3.27 -9.36
CA ASP A 42 9.05 -2.32 -8.69
C ASP A 42 10.53 -2.75 -8.82
N GLU A 43 10.82 -4.06 -8.77
CA GLU A 43 12.17 -4.59 -8.94
C GLU A 43 12.64 -4.51 -10.39
N VAL A 44 11.76 -4.80 -11.36
CA VAL A 44 12.03 -4.68 -12.78
C VAL A 44 12.31 -3.21 -13.15
N GLU A 45 11.47 -2.29 -12.68
CA GLU A 45 11.66 -0.85 -12.90
C GLU A 45 12.96 -0.35 -12.26
N ALA A 46 13.26 -0.79 -11.03
CA ALA A 46 14.53 -0.47 -10.39
C ALA A 46 15.74 -1.05 -11.15
N ALA A 47 15.60 -2.21 -11.80
CA ALA A 47 16.65 -2.77 -12.64
C ALA A 47 16.85 -1.96 -13.94
N TRP A 48 15.76 -1.55 -14.59
CA TRP A 48 15.82 -0.67 -15.76
C TRP A 48 16.37 0.72 -15.42
N ALA A 49 16.06 1.26 -14.25
CA ALA A 49 16.59 2.55 -13.80
C ALA A 49 18.13 2.53 -13.64
N ARG A 50 18.74 1.37 -13.37
CA ARG A 50 20.20 1.21 -13.34
C ARG A 50 20.82 1.15 -14.73
N ARG A 51 20.03 0.90 -15.78
CA ARG A 51 20.45 0.78 -17.18
C ARG A 51 19.53 1.60 -18.09
N PRO A 52 19.58 2.94 -18.01
CA PRO A 52 18.65 3.80 -18.73
C PRO A 52 18.76 3.66 -20.26
N ASP A 53 19.96 3.38 -20.77
CA ASP A 53 20.31 3.37 -22.20
C ASP A 53 19.72 2.18 -22.99
N GLN A 54 19.06 1.23 -22.33
CA GLN A 54 18.46 0.07 -23.02
C GLN A 54 17.24 0.47 -23.84
N ALA A 55 17.17 -0.06 -25.06
CA ALA A 55 16.01 0.09 -25.94
C ALA A 55 14.79 -0.67 -25.37
N ASP A 56 13.58 -0.22 -25.71
CA ASP A 56 12.34 -0.88 -25.27
C ASP A 56 12.26 -2.40 -25.59
N PRO A 57 12.71 -2.92 -26.75
CA PRO A 57 12.73 -4.37 -26.98
C PRO A 57 13.67 -5.13 -26.04
N GLU A 58 14.79 -4.52 -25.63
CA GLU A 58 15.71 -5.14 -24.66
C GLU A 58 15.08 -5.19 -23.27
N LYS A 59 14.36 -4.12 -22.89
CA LYS A 59 13.60 -4.06 -21.63
C LYS A 59 12.46 -5.07 -21.63
N ALA A 60 11.76 -5.22 -22.74
CA ALA A 60 10.71 -6.22 -22.93
C ALA A 60 11.26 -7.65 -22.85
N ALA A 61 12.38 -7.95 -23.53
CA ALA A 61 13.06 -9.24 -23.42
C ALA A 61 13.54 -9.53 -21.99
N TYR A 62 14.04 -8.50 -21.29
CA TYR A 62 14.42 -8.60 -19.88
C TYR A 62 13.22 -8.97 -19.01
N LEU A 63 12.09 -8.29 -19.16
CA LEU A 63 10.84 -8.61 -18.45
C LEU A 63 10.41 -10.06 -18.71
N LEU A 64 10.30 -10.45 -19.99
CA LEU A 64 9.89 -11.80 -20.41
C LEU A 64 10.80 -12.91 -19.88
N SER A 65 12.08 -12.63 -19.67
CA SER A 65 13.03 -13.62 -19.14
C SER A 65 12.85 -13.91 -17.65
N HIS A 66 12.10 -13.09 -16.92
CA HIS A 66 11.79 -13.29 -15.50
C HIS A 66 10.33 -13.73 -15.26
N LEU A 67 9.57 -14.00 -16.33
CA LEU A 67 8.19 -14.48 -16.28
C LEU A 67 8.11 -16.00 -16.46
N GLY A 68 7.24 -16.63 -15.68
CA GLY A 68 6.83 -18.02 -15.82
C GLY A 68 6.23 -18.33 -17.18
N ASN A 69 6.35 -19.59 -17.63
CA ASN A 69 5.81 -20.01 -18.92
C ASN A 69 4.30 -19.74 -19.01
N ASP A 70 3.55 -20.02 -17.95
CA ASP A 70 2.10 -19.81 -17.90
C ASP A 70 1.73 -18.33 -18.11
N VAL A 71 2.46 -17.42 -17.45
CA VAL A 71 2.28 -15.96 -17.62
C VAL A 71 2.62 -15.53 -19.05
N ARG A 72 3.69 -16.09 -19.64
CA ARG A 72 4.09 -15.76 -21.01
C ARG A 72 3.08 -16.27 -22.04
N ASP A 73 2.48 -17.43 -21.80
CA ASP A 73 1.46 -17.98 -22.68
C ASP A 73 0.16 -17.18 -22.57
N GLU A 74 -0.21 -16.72 -21.38
CA GLU A 74 -1.34 -15.79 -21.19
C GLU A 74 -1.13 -14.46 -21.94
N LEU A 75 0.06 -13.87 -21.84
CA LEU A 75 0.41 -12.64 -22.60
C LEU A 75 0.37 -12.86 -24.12
N ARG A 76 0.74 -14.06 -24.59
CA ARG A 76 0.62 -14.42 -26.01
C ARG A 76 -0.83 -14.57 -26.44
N CYS A 77 -1.69 -15.13 -25.60
CA CYS A 77 -3.12 -15.23 -25.86
C CYS A 77 -3.79 -13.85 -26.01
N GLN A 78 -3.30 -12.85 -25.29
CA GLN A 78 -3.74 -11.46 -25.39
C GLN A 78 -3.22 -10.73 -26.64
N GLY A 79 -2.33 -11.36 -27.42
CA GLY A 79 -1.79 -10.79 -28.66
C GLY A 79 -0.83 -9.62 -28.43
N VAL A 80 -0.26 -9.51 -27.23
CA VAL A 80 0.64 -8.42 -26.86
C VAL A 80 1.98 -8.57 -27.59
N GLY A 81 2.42 -7.50 -28.24
CA GLY A 81 3.72 -7.48 -28.91
C GLY A 81 4.86 -7.71 -27.90
N GLN A 82 5.77 -8.64 -28.21
CA GLN A 82 6.86 -9.01 -27.29
C GLN A 82 8.00 -7.98 -27.23
N ASP A 83 7.93 -6.95 -28.06
CA ASP A 83 8.96 -5.91 -28.18
C ASP A 83 8.57 -4.60 -27.47
N ASP A 84 7.32 -4.47 -27.03
CA ASP A 84 6.82 -3.27 -26.36
C ASP A 84 6.70 -3.50 -24.86
N LYS A 85 7.64 -2.90 -24.13
CA LYS A 85 7.67 -2.91 -22.67
C LYS A 85 6.38 -2.35 -22.05
N THR A 86 5.82 -1.28 -22.61
CA THR A 86 4.64 -0.62 -22.04
C THR A 86 3.41 -1.50 -22.18
N ALA A 87 3.19 -2.07 -23.37
CA ALA A 87 2.10 -3.01 -23.61
C ALA A 87 2.21 -4.26 -22.73
N LEU A 88 3.42 -4.80 -22.51
CA LEU A 88 3.62 -5.93 -21.60
C LEU A 88 3.31 -5.59 -20.14
N LEU A 89 3.69 -4.40 -19.66
CA LEU A 89 3.36 -3.95 -18.31
C LEU A 89 1.85 -3.78 -18.13
N GLU A 90 1.18 -3.15 -19.09
CA GLU A 90 -0.27 -2.97 -19.06
C GLU A 90 -1.00 -4.32 -19.01
N ALA A 91 -0.61 -5.25 -19.87
CA ALA A 91 -1.18 -6.60 -19.92
C ALA A 91 -0.97 -7.39 -18.61
N LEU A 92 0.24 -7.32 -18.03
CA LEU A 92 0.52 -7.93 -16.74
C LEU A 92 -0.36 -7.34 -15.63
N GLN A 93 -0.49 -6.01 -15.60
CA GLN A 93 -1.31 -5.34 -14.59
C GLN A 93 -2.82 -5.53 -14.81
N GLU A 94 -3.28 -5.77 -16.04
CA GLU A 94 -4.68 -6.09 -16.34
C GLU A 94 -5.04 -7.51 -15.88
N THR A 95 -4.11 -8.45 -16.05
CA THR A 95 -4.33 -9.87 -15.78
C THR A 95 -4.13 -10.22 -14.30
N TYR A 96 -3.02 -9.74 -13.72
CA TYR A 96 -2.54 -10.12 -12.40
C TYR A 96 -2.50 -8.96 -11.39
N GLY A 97 -2.82 -7.74 -11.83
CA GLY A 97 -2.84 -6.57 -10.95
C GLY A 97 -4.05 -6.54 -10.01
N ASP A 98 -4.09 -5.50 -9.17
CA ASP A 98 -5.19 -5.33 -8.23
C ASP A 98 -6.54 -5.16 -8.96
N ARG A 99 -7.50 -6.05 -8.66
CA ARG A 99 -8.83 -6.07 -9.28
C ARG A 99 -9.87 -5.29 -8.46
N ARG A 100 -9.50 -4.77 -7.28
CA ARG A 100 -10.39 -3.97 -6.45
C ARG A 100 -10.72 -2.67 -7.18
N SER A 101 -12.01 -2.31 -7.20
CA SER A 101 -12.44 -1.05 -7.81
C SER A 101 -11.90 0.15 -7.02
N LEU A 102 -11.75 1.30 -7.70
CA LEU A 102 -11.33 2.54 -7.05
C LEU A 102 -12.20 2.89 -5.84
N SER A 103 -13.51 2.68 -5.93
CA SER A 103 -14.45 2.90 -4.81
C SER A 103 -14.16 1.97 -3.63
N HIS A 104 -13.82 0.71 -3.89
CA HIS A 104 -13.47 -0.25 -2.84
C HIS A 104 -12.16 0.15 -2.14
N LEU A 105 -11.14 0.55 -2.90
CA LEU A 105 -9.86 1.03 -2.35
C LEU A 105 -10.03 2.33 -1.55
N SER A 106 -10.84 3.25 -2.07
CA SER A 106 -11.19 4.50 -1.38
C SER A 106 -11.89 4.23 -0.05
N LEU A 107 -12.89 3.34 -0.05
CA LEU A 107 -13.56 2.93 1.18
C LEU A 107 -12.58 2.25 2.15
N ALA A 108 -11.73 1.34 1.68
CA ALA A 108 -10.75 0.65 2.51
C ALA A 108 -9.78 1.64 3.20
N PHE A 109 -9.37 2.70 2.51
CA PHE A 109 -8.51 3.73 3.09
C PHE A 109 -9.26 4.64 4.09
N HIS A 110 -10.39 5.24 3.71
CA HIS A 110 -11.09 6.22 4.55
C HIS A 110 -11.82 5.59 5.76
N SER A 111 -12.21 4.32 5.65
CA SER A 111 -12.82 3.57 6.76
C SER A 111 -11.80 2.91 7.68
N ALA A 112 -10.51 2.88 7.33
CA ALA A 112 -9.49 2.22 8.14
C ALA A 112 -9.39 2.85 9.55
N ARG A 113 -9.72 2.06 10.56
CA ARG A 113 -9.54 2.35 11.99
C ARG A 113 -8.68 1.26 12.61
N GLN A 114 -7.97 1.59 13.70
CA GLN A 114 -7.22 0.63 14.49
C GLN A 114 -8.20 -0.26 15.25
N GLU A 115 -8.08 -1.56 15.04
CA GLU A 115 -8.88 -2.54 15.78
C GLU A 115 -8.41 -2.65 17.23
N GLY A 116 -9.30 -3.00 18.16
CA GLY A 116 -8.96 -3.05 19.59
C GLY A 116 -7.86 -4.08 19.95
N TYR A 117 -7.66 -5.09 19.10
CA TYR A 117 -6.62 -6.11 19.23
C TYR A 117 -5.38 -5.83 18.37
N GLU A 118 -5.42 -4.81 17.51
CA GLU A 118 -4.35 -4.49 16.56
C GLU A 118 -3.40 -3.46 17.18
N GLY A 119 -2.09 -3.74 17.09
CA GLY A 119 -1.09 -2.78 17.53
C GLY A 119 -0.95 -1.59 16.57
N VAL A 120 -0.51 -0.44 17.09
CA VAL A 120 -0.30 0.78 16.29
C VAL A 120 0.63 0.51 15.09
N ARG A 121 1.64 -0.36 15.26
CA ARG A 121 2.54 -0.75 14.18
C ARG A 121 1.81 -1.45 13.04
N GLN A 122 0.93 -2.41 13.36
CA GLN A 122 0.15 -3.17 12.39
C GLN A 122 -0.86 -2.25 11.69
N TYR A 123 -1.60 -1.47 12.46
CA TYR A 123 -2.55 -0.48 11.94
C TYR A 123 -1.88 0.51 10.97
N SER A 124 -0.78 1.13 11.39
CA SER A 124 -0.05 2.09 10.55
C SER A 124 0.50 1.47 9.26
N THR A 125 0.94 0.21 9.30
CA THR A 125 1.35 -0.50 8.08
C THR A 125 0.16 -0.75 7.17
N ARG A 126 -0.94 -1.31 7.69
CA ARG A 126 -2.16 -1.61 6.91
C ARG A 126 -2.75 -0.36 6.27
N LEU A 127 -2.82 0.75 7.02
CA LEU A 127 -3.28 2.04 6.50
C LEU A 127 -2.37 2.56 5.38
N HIS A 128 -1.05 2.47 5.55
CA HIS A 128 -0.10 2.90 4.53
C HIS A 128 -0.21 2.06 3.25
N THR A 129 -0.39 0.74 3.37
CA THR A 129 -0.65 -0.13 2.22
C THR A 129 -1.95 0.27 1.51
N ALA A 130 -3.04 0.50 2.23
CA ALA A 130 -4.30 0.96 1.63
C ALA A 130 -4.16 2.30 0.89
N PHE A 131 -3.38 3.23 1.43
CA PHE A 131 -3.05 4.50 0.78
C PHE A 131 -2.24 4.32 -0.51
N MET A 132 -1.23 3.44 -0.49
CA MET A 132 -0.42 3.12 -1.66
C MET A 132 -1.24 2.45 -2.77
N ASP A 133 -2.08 1.47 -2.41
CA ASP A 133 -2.95 0.78 -3.35
C ASP A 133 -3.93 1.76 -4.03
N LEU A 134 -4.53 2.67 -3.25
CA LEU A 134 -5.44 3.69 -3.76
C LEU A 134 -4.74 4.69 -4.69
N ASN A 135 -3.60 5.24 -4.28
CA ASN A 135 -2.83 6.17 -5.12
C ASN A 135 -2.35 5.50 -6.41
N ARG A 136 -1.95 4.23 -6.35
CA ARG A 136 -1.58 3.47 -7.55
C ARG A 136 -2.74 3.36 -8.51
N GLN A 137 -3.93 2.98 -8.02
CA GLN A 137 -5.12 2.90 -8.87
C GLN A 137 -5.52 4.27 -9.43
N GLN A 138 -5.36 5.35 -8.67
CA GLN A 138 -5.59 6.73 -9.15
C GLN A 138 -4.63 7.08 -10.30
N ARG A 139 -3.33 6.79 -10.17
CA ARG A 139 -2.36 7.00 -11.26
C ARG A 139 -2.72 6.23 -12.53
N ARG A 140 -3.13 4.95 -12.40
CA ARG A 140 -3.56 4.13 -13.53
C ARG A 140 -4.75 4.73 -14.29
N HIS A 141 -5.65 5.42 -13.57
CA HIS A 141 -6.78 6.13 -14.16
C HIS A 141 -6.49 7.60 -14.50
N ASN A 142 -5.23 8.05 -14.43
CA ASN A 142 -4.83 9.45 -14.63
C ASN A 142 -5.57 10.44 -13.72
N LEU A 143 -5.89 10.00 -12.50
CA LEU A 143 -6.52 10.82 -11.47
C LEU A 143 -5.46 11.43 -10.54
N ALA A 144 -5.80 12.56 -9.92
CA ALA A 144 -4.95 13.19 -8.91
C ALA A 144 -4.76 12.25 -7.71
N GLU A 145 -3.53 12.11 -7.26
CA GLU A 145 -3.15 11.31 -6.09
C GLU A 145 -3.60 11.98 -4.79
N LEU A 146 -3.86 11.17 -3.76
CA LEU A 146 -4.04 11.67 -2.41
C LEU A 146 -2.72 12.17 -1.83
N ASP A 147 -2.80 13.35 -1.23
CA ASP A 147 -1.68 13.97 -0.50
C ASP A 147 -1.34 13.18 0.78
N GLU A 148 -0.07 13.24 1.18
CA GLU A 148 0.42 12.64 2.43
C GLU A 148 -0.33 13.23 3.64
N ALA A 149 -0.78 14.49 3.57
CA ALA A 149 -1.61 15.08 4.61
C ALA A 149 -2.89 14.26 4.89
N CYS A 150 -3.49 13.65 3.87
CA CYS A 150 -4.65 12.78 4.02
C CYS A 150 -4.28 11.51 4.82
N LEU A 151 -3.16 10.88 4.49
CA LEU A 151 -2.63 9.72 5.22
C LEU A 151 -2.38 10.05 6.70
N ARG A 152 -1.76 11.20 6.99
CA ARG A 152 -1.49 11.64 8.37
C ARG A 152 -2.78 11.84 9.16
N ASN A 153 -3.74 12.55 8.59
CA ASN A 153 -5.00 12.85 9.25
C ASN A 153 -5.78 11.55 9.51
N GLN A 154 -5.83 10.68 8.51
CA GLN A 154 -6.47 9.37 8.64
C GLN A 154 -5.81 8.50 9.71
N PHE A 155 -4.47 8.53 9.80
CA PHE A 155 -3.73 7.81 10.84
C PHE A 155 -4.13 8.28 12.23
N ILE A 156 -4.18 9.60 12.46
CA ILE A 156 -4.53 10.15 13.77
C ILE A 156 -5.99 9.86 14.12
N GLU A 157 -6.93 10.17 13.24
CA GLU A 157 -8.35 9.94 13.51
C GLU A 157 -8.68 8.46 13.70
N GLY A 158 -7.90 7.58 13.08
CA GLY A 158 -8.12 6.14 13.15
C GLY A 158 -7.43 5.41 14.29
N LEU A 159 -6.59 6.06 15.11
CA LEU A 159 -6.06 5.42 16.32
C LEU A 159 -7.18 5.06 17.29
N HIS A 160 -7.04 3.94 18.00
CA HIS A 160 -8.04 3.50 18.97
C HIS A 160 -8.01 4.36 20.26
N ASP A 161 -6.81 4.65 20.75
CA ASP A 161 -6.58 5.41 21.99
C ASP A 161 -6.76 6.92 21.78
N GLU A 162 -7.77 7.48 22.45
CA GLU A 162 -8.08 8.92 22.44
C GLU A 162 -6.91 9.77 22.94
N HIS A 163 -6.14 9.32 23.94
CA HIS A 163 -5.01 10.10 24.44
C HIS A 163 -3.91 10.24 23.38
N LEU A 164 -3.65 9.20 22.61
CA LEU A 164 -2.71 9.26 21.49
C LEU A 164 -3.21 10.22 20.41
N ARG A 165 -4.52 10.20 20.09
CA ARG A 165 -5.12 11.14 19.13
C ARG A 165 -4.92 12.58 19.56
N ILE A 166 -5.28 12.92 20.80
CA ILE A 166 -5.17 14.27 21.33
C ILE A 166 -3.71 14.76 21.30
N ASN A 167 -2.78 13.94 21.78
CA ASN A 167 -1.35 14.30 21.80
C ASN A 167 -0.79 14.51 20.39
N LEU A 168 -1.19 13.71 19.39
CA LEU A 168 -0.76 13.90 18.01
C LEU A 168 -1.38 15.14 17.37
N LYS A 169 -2.65 15.44 17.66
CA LYS A 169 -3.29 16.68 17.19
C LYS A 169 -2.58 17.91 17.75
N GLN A 170 -2.17 17.88 19.02
CA GLN A 170 -1.36 18.93 19.63
C GLN A 170 0.02 19.05 18.96
N LEU A 171 0.70 17.92 18.72
CA LEU A 171 1.98 17.89 18.02
C LEU A 171 1.88 18.48 16.61
N MET A 172 0.81 18.14 15.87
CA MET A 172 0.54 18.72 14.55
C MET A 172 0.25 20.21 14.59
N SER A 173 -0.41 20.70 15.65
CA SER A 173 -0.64 22.14 15.83
C SER A 173 0.67 22.91 16.04
N LEU A 174 1.67 22.29 16.67
CA LEU A 174 2.99 22.88 16.88
C LEU A 174 3.91 22.69 15.67
N HIS A 175 3.74 21.60 14.93
CA HIS A 175 4.54 21.22 13.78
C HIS A 175 3.65 20.79 12.59
N PRO A 176 3.07 21.74 11.84
CA PRO A 176 2.12 21.44 10.74
C PRO A 176 2.72 20.61 9.59
N HIS A 177 4.04 20.70 9.43
CA HIS A 177 4.80 20.03 8.37
C HIS A 177 5.33 18.65 8.77
N SER A 178 4.93 18.11 9.93
CA SER A 178 5.36 16.77 10.36
C SER A 178 4.91 15.71 9.36
N SER A 179 5.81 14.87 8.89
CA SER A 179 5.50 13.75 7.98
C SER A 179 4.73 12.63 8.70
N PHE A 180 4.09 11.75 7.92
CA PHE A 180 3.47 10.53 8.46
C PHE A 180 4.50 9.68 9.22
N GLN A 181 5.73 9.60 8.71
CA GLN A 181 6.78 8.79 9.32
C GLN A 181 7.23 9.34 10.68
N GLU A 182 7.32 10.68 10.83
CA GLU A 182 7.66 11.32 12.12
C GLU A 182 6.57 11.11 13.16
N LEU A 183 5.30 11.28 12.77
CA LEU A 183 4.17 11.00 13.64
C LEU A 183 4.16 9.53 14.06
N ARG A 184 4.32 8.60 13.11
CA ARG A 184 4.39 7.16 13.38
C ARG A 184 5.51 6.81 14.37
N LYS A 185 6.73 7.34 14.17
CA LYS A 185 7.86 7.13 15.09
C LYS A 185 7.56 7.64 16.50
N THR A 186 6.91 8.80 16.59
CA THR A 186 6.55 9.43 17.86
C THR A 186 5.51 8.60 18.63
N VAL A 187 4.47 8.10 17.95
CA VAL A 187 3.48 7.23 18.61
C VAL A 187 4.12 5.93 19.08
N LEU A 188 4.99 5.33 18.26
CA LEU A 188 5.70 4.09 18.61
C LEU A 188 6.65 4.28 19.80
N SER A 189 7.21 5.48 20.03
CA SER A 189 8.03 5.76 21.21
C SER A 189 7.20 5.98 22.48
N TRP A 190 5.93 6.40 22.34
CA TRP A 190 4.97 6.52 23.46
C TRP A 190 4.28 5.21 23.81
N THR A 191 4.28 4.25 22.88
CA THR A 191 3.71 2.91 23.06
C THR A 191 4.78 1.81 23.06
N PRO A 192 5.86 1.92 23.86
CA PRO A 192 6.75 0.80 24.03
C PRO A 192 5.94 -0.29 24.76
N HIS A 193 5.72 -1.41 24.09
CA HIS A 193 5.37 -2.71 24.72
C HIS A 193 3.89 -3.00 25.06
N LYS A 194 2.88 -2.30 24.53
CA LYS A 194 1.48 -2.70 24.78
C LYS A 194 0.80 -3.56 23.72
N TYR A 195 1.31 -3.64 22.48
CA TYR A 195 0.62 -4.34 21.39
C TYR A 195 1.52 -4.89 20.28
N ASP A 196 2.76 -5.29 20.59
CA ASP A 196 3.50 -6.15 19.68
C ASP A 196 2.96 -7.57 19.88
N GLY A 197 2.13 -8.03 18.95
CA GLY A 197 1.32 -9.26 19.00
C GLY A 197 2.07 -10.59 19.08
N VAL A 198 3.12 -10.67 19.88
CA VAL A 198 3.88 -11.89 20.17
C VAL A 198 3.26 -12.64 21.36
N ASP A 199 2.64 -11.94 22.33
CA ASP A 199 2.08 -12.60 23.53
C ASP A 199 0.64 -13.12 23.39
N LEU A 200 -0.12 -12.71 22.37
CA LEU A 200 -1.49 -13.23 22.13
C LEU A 200 -1.53 -14.48 21.23
N ALA A 201 -0.40 -14.89 20.66
CA ALA A 201 -0.32 -16.12 19.85
C ALA A 201 -0.03 -17.38 20.69
N CYS A 202 0.55 -17.25 21.90
CA CYS A 202 0.87 -18.38 22.77
C CYS A 202 -0.30 -18.93 23.59
N SER A 203 -1.48 -18.28 23.59
CA SER A 203 -2.66 -18.78 24.29
C SER A 203 -3.54 -19.72 23.45
N ARG A 204 -3.23 -19.93 22.16
CA ARG A 204 -4.04 -20.76 21.25
C ARG A 204 -3.56 -22.22 21.11
N ILE A 205 -2.46 -22.61 21.75
CA ILE A 205 -1.95 -23.99 21.72
C ILE A 205 -1.63 -24.46 23.16
N SER A 206 -2.59 -24.39 24.07
CA SER A 206 -2.59 -25.20 25.31
C SER A 206 -3.95 -25.08 26.02
N SER A 207 -4.98 -25.73 25.51
CA SER A 207 -6.16 -26.07 26.31
C SER A 207 -6.94 -27.22 25.65
N ASP A 208 -6.25 -28.34 25.42
CA ASP A 208 -6.93 -29.63 25.42
C ASP A 208 -7.00 -30.13 26.87
N HIS A 209 -8.21 -30.53 27.28
CA HIS A 209 -8.63 -31.02 28.60
C HIS A 209 -8.85 -29.96 29.71
N VAL A 210 -10.09 -29.45 29.82
CA VAL A 210 -10.99 -29.78 30.95
C VAL A 210 -12.44 -29.58 30.48
N ARG A 211 -13.25 -30.62 30.70
CA ARG A 211 -14.69 -30.63 30.53
C ARG A 211 -15.32 -30.08 31.80
N GLU A 212 -15.97 -28.91 31.76
CA GLU A 212 -16.95 -28.55 32.79
C GLU A 212 -18.01 -27.59 32.25
N LYS A 213 -19.27 -27.93 32.54
CA LYS A 213 -20.47 -27.13 32.25
C LYS A 213 -20.54 -25.97 33.25
N ALA A 214 -20.79 -24.76 32.77
CA ALA A 214 -21.56 -23.77 33.51
C ALA A 214 -22.17 -22.73 32.56
N ASP A 215 -23.32 -22.25 33.00
CA ASP A 215 -24.35 -21.50 32.30
C ASP A 215 -24.12 -19.97 32.36
N HIS A 216 -24.76 -19.27 31.42
CA HIS A 216 -25.09 -17.84 31.38
C HIS A 216 -24.00 -16.73 31.41
N GLY A 217 -23.98 -15.95 30.32
CA GLY A 217 -23.48 -14.57 30.28
C GLY A 217 -23.56 -13.96 28.88
N ALA A 218 -24.61 -13.18 28.60
CA ALA A 218 -24.94 -12.60 27.31
C ALA A 218 -23.78 -11.79 26.68
N MET A 219 -23.22 -12.32 25.60
CA MET A 219 -22.34 -11.58 24.69
C MET A 219 -23.20 -11.05 23.55
N ASN A 220 -23.33 -9.72 23.46
CA ASN A 220 -24.12 -9.03 22.47
C ASN A 220 -23.57 -9.31 21.07
N THR A 221 -24.12 -10.31 20.39
CA THR A 221 -23.87 -10.56 18.98
C THR A 221 -24.59 -9.48 18.19
N PHE A 222 -23.84 -8.49 17.71
CA PHE A 222 -24.32 -7.55 16.70
C PHE A 222 -24.88 -8.38 15.54
N SER A 223 -26.19 -8.34 15.40
CA SER A 223 -26.94 -9.31 14.61
C SER A 223 -26.88 -8.92 13.14
N ARG A 224 -26.99 -9.90 12.23
CA ARG A 224 -26.99 -9.67 10.79
C ARG A 224 -28.04 -8.64 10.35
N THR A 225 -29.13 -8.54 11.10
CA THR A 225 -30.19 -7.54 10.92
C THR A 225 -29.75 -6.12 11.23
N ASP A 226 -28.85 -5.91 12.20
CA ASP A 226 -28.30 -4.59 12.53
C ASP A 226 -27.37 -4.07 11.43
N LEU A 227 -26.68 -4.98 10.73
CA LEU A 227 -25.83 -4.66 9.58
C LEU A 227 -26.65 -4.29 8.34
N GLU A 228 -27.75 -5.00 8.10
CA GLU A 228 -28.69 -4.72 7.01
C GLU A 228 -29.41 -3.37 7.23
N GLU A 229 -29.77 -3.03 8.47
CA GLU A 229 -30.34 -1.72 8.82
C GLU A 229 -29.33 -0.58 8.63
N LEU A 230 -28.07 -0.78 9.02
CA LEU A 230 -27.01 0.21 8.82
C LEU A 230 -26.75 0.46 7.32
N LEU A 231 -26.74 -0.60 6.51
CA LEU A 231 -26.57 -0.51 5.06
C LEU A 231 -27.74 0.22 4.39
N ALA A 232 -28.98 -0.09 4.77
CA ALA A 232 -30.16 0.60 4.26
C ALA A 232 -30.13 2.10 4.59
N LYS A 233 -29.72 2.44 5.83
CA LYS A 233 -29.56 3.82 6.27
C LYS A 233 -28.46 4.56 5.50
N GLN A 234 -27.35 3.87 5.23
CA GLN A 234 -26.27 4.43 4.41
C GLN A 234 -26.72 4.68 2.97
N GLU A 235 -27.46 3.75 2.36
CA GLU A 235 -28.02 3.90 1.01
C GLU A 235 -28.98 5.09 0.92
N GLU A 236 -29.83 5.27 1.94
CA GLU A 236 -30.76 6.40 2.00
C GLU A 236 -30.02 7.74 2.11
N THR A 237 -28.99 7.83 2.95
CA THR A 237 -28.17 9.05 3.06
C THR A 237 -27.46 9.38 1.76
N LEU A 238 -26.94 8.38 1.03
CA LEU A 238 -26.31 8.60 -0.28
C LEU A 238 -27.32 9.11 -1.31
N LYS A 239 -28.53 8.54 -1.35
CA LYS A 239 -29.60 9.01 -2.24
C LYS A 239 -30.06 10.43 -1.93
N ALA A 240 -30.00 10.86 -0.66
CA ALA A 240 -30.33 12.23 -0.27
C ALA A 240 -29.26 13.21 -0.75
N VAL A 241 -27.98 12.90 -0.52
CA VAL A 241 -26.84 13.73 -0.96
C VAL A 241 -26.82 13.87 -2.50
N ILE A 242 -27.07 12.80 -3.24
CA ILE A 242 -27.13 12.84 -4.71
C ILE A 242 -28.25 13.75 -5.20
N ARG A 243 -29.43 13.72 -4.54
CA ARG A 243 -30.55 14.60 -4.89
C ARG A 243 -30.22 16.06 -4.61
N GLU A 244 -29.63 16.36 -3.47
CA GLU A 244 -29.21 17.73 -3.12
C GLU A 244 -28.17 18.26 -4.12
N GLN A 245 -27.18 17.43 -4.49
CA GLN A 245 -26.21 17.80 -5.53
C GLN A 245 -26.87 18.05 -6.89
N ALA A 246 -27.86 17.24 -7.29
CA ALA A 246 -28.59 17.43 -8.54
C ALA A 246 -29.37 18.76 -8.56
N GLU A 247 -29.98 19.16 -7.44
CA GLU A 247 -30.67 20.45 -7.30
C GLU A 247 -29.69 21.62 -7.38
N ILE A 248 -28.55 21.53 -6.69
CA ILE A 248 -27.49 22.55 -6.75
C ILE A 248 -26.97 22.71 -8.19
N ILE A 249 -26.73 21.59 -8.90
CA ILE A 249 -26.28 21.61 -10.29
C ILE A 249 -27.36 22.25 -11.20
N SER A 250 -28.64 21.93 -11.00
CA SER A 250 -29.73 22.53 -11.77
C SER A 250 -29.83 24.04 -11.54
N SER A 251 -29.76 24.48 -10.28
CA SER A 251 -29.79 25.90 -9.89
C SER A 251 -28.60 26.68 -10.47
N LEU A 252 -27.39 26.10 -10.40
CA LEU A 252 -26.20 26.69 -11.02
C LEU A 252 -26.39 26.79 -12.55
N THR A 253 -26.88 25.73 -13.20
CA THR A 253 -27.09 25.71 -14.65
C THR A 253 -28.10 26.77 -15.10
N GLU A 254 -29.20 26.97 -14.36
CA GLU A 254 -30.16 28.04 -14.62
C GLU A 254 -29.55 29.43 -14.40
N THR A 255 -28.75 29.59 -13.35
CA THR A 255 -28.07 30.86 -13.06
C THR A 255 -27.06 31.22 -14.14
N TYR A 256 -26.26 30.26 -14.61
CA TYR A 256 -25.32 30.47 -15.72
C TYR A 256 -26.04 30.76 -17.04
N ARG A 257 -27.21 30.15 -17.27
CA ARG A 257 -28.03 30.42 -18.45
C ARG A 257 -28.62 31.84 -18.43
N PHE A 258 -28.91 32.39 -17.26
CA PHE A 258 -29.38 33.78 -17.09
C PHE A 258 -28.26 34.83 -17.21
N ILE A 259 -27.00 34.46 -16.95
CA ILE A 259 -25.85 35.38 -17.04
C ILE A 259 -25.29 35.45 -18.48
N LEU A 260 -25.60 34.46 -19.33
CA LEU A 260 -25.12 34.34 -20.71
C LEU A 260 -26.10 34.86 -21.78
N PHE A 261 -27.21 35.51 -21.39
CA PHE A 261 -28.18 36.22 -22.24
C PHE A 261 -28.42 37.63 -21.73
#